data_AF-A0A0E4A0V8-F1
#
_entry.id   AF-A0A0E4A0V8-F1
#
_cell.length_a   1.000
_cell.length_b   1.000
_cell.length_c   1.000
_cell.angle_alpha   90.00
_cell.angle_beta   90.00
_cell.angle_gamma   90.00
#
_symmetry.space_group_name_H-M   'P 1'
#
loop_
_entity.id
_entity.type
_entity.pdbx_description
1 polymer ?
#
loop_
_entity_poly.entity_id
_entity_poly.type
_entity_poly.pdbx_seq_one_letter_code
_entity_poly.pdbx_strand_id
1 'polypeptide(L)'
;MVDQEPGKPYSVNLKNGERYLAYLRTSNLLTDSYLNEWRLFFRQRNEGFKANPEVEGPPTGFDYDLVLLNQDVDQQLDSLKSLKIEKVTVAGPRARVQFSLLGIYEFRLVRRNNHWLINEILNLNEE
;
A
#
# COMPACT_ATOMS: atom_id res chain seq x y z
N MET A 1 11.27 -6.68 2.51
CA MET A 1 10.28 -7.23 1.55
C MET A 1 10.95 -7.61 0.23
N VAL A 2 11.97 -6.85 -0.19
CA VAL A 2 12.94 -7.25 -1.22
C VAL A 2 14.19 -7.78 -0.54
N ASP A 3 14.77 -8.86 -1.05
CA ASP A 3 16.10 -9.34 -0.67
C ASP A 3 17.14 -8.52 -1.44
N GLN A 4 17.98 -7.79 -0.69
CA GLN A 4 19.01 -6.89 -1.23
C GLN A 4 20.36 -7.33 -0.67
N GLU A 5 21.23 -7.82 -1.54
CA GLU A 5 22.61 -8.15 -1.20
C GLU A 5 23.54 -7.34 -2.10
N PRO A 6 24.62 -6.71 -1.58
CA PRO A 6 25.53 -5.90 -2.39
C PRO A 6 26.06 -6.68 -3.60
N GLY A 7 25.90 -6.10 -4.79
CA GLY A 7 26.35 -6.69 -6.06
C GLY A 7 25.51 -7.87 -6.54
N LYS A 8 24.37 -8.18 -5.92
CA LYS A 8 23.45 -9.21 -6.41
C LYS A 8 22.14 -8.59 -6.90
N PRO A 9 21.53 -9.17 -7.96
CA PRO A 9 20.21 -8.78 -8.40
C PRO A 9 19.17 -8.84 -7.29
N TYR A 10 18.32 -7.83 -7.24
CA TYR A 10 17.16 -7.81 -6.34
C TYR A 10 16.20 -8.96 -6.63
N SER A 11 15.54 -9.43 -5.58
CA SER A 11 14.42 -10.37 -5.70
C SER A 11 13.39 -10.08 -4.62
N VAL A 12 12.11 -10.27 -4.93
CA VAL A 12 11.07 -10.07 -3.92
C VAL A 12 11.02 -11.29 -3.02
N ASN A 13 11.12 -11.07 -1.72
CA ASN A 13 10.93 -12.12 -0.72
C ASN A 13 9.43 -12.43 -0.58
N LEU A 14 8.89 -13.22 -1.49
CA LEU A 14 7.45 -13.52 -1.55
C LEU A 14 6.93 -14.13 -0.25
N LYS A 15 7.74 -14.93 0.45
CA LYS A 15 7.38 -15.51 1.76
C LYS A 15 7.16 -14.40 2.80
N ASN A 16 8.05 -13.42 2.88
CA ASN A 16 7.88 -12.29 3.79
C ASN A 16 6.77 -11.34 3.32
N GLY A 17 6.57 -11.18 2.00
CA GLY A 17 5.41 -10.48 1.45
C GLY A 17 4.08 -11.08 1.92
N GLU A 18 3.93 -12.40 1.87
CA GLU A 18 2.73 -13.07 2.39
C GLU A 18 2.55 -12.90 3.90
N ARG A 19 3.65 -12.93 4.68
CA ARG A 19 3.58 -12.66 6.13
C ARG A 19 3.10 -11.24 6.41
N TYR A 20 3.56 -10.27 5.63
CA TYR A 20 3.11 -8.88 5.72
C TYR A 20 1.62 -8.73 5.39
N LEU A 21 1.16 -9.34 4.29
CA LEU A 21 -0.28 -9.31 3.93
C LEU A 21 -1.16 -10.02 4.95
N ALA A 22 -0.67 -11.13 5.54
CA ALA A 22 -1.36 -11.81 6.62
C ALA A 22 -1.48 -10.94 7.87
N TYR A 23 -0.43 -10.17 8.21
CA TYR A 23 -0.48 -9.19 9.29
C TYR A 23 -1.50 -8.08 9.00
N LEU A 24 -1.49 -7.49 7.80
CA LEU A 24 -2.49 -6.48 7.43
C LEU A 24 -3.93 -7.02 7.52
N ARG A 25 -4.14 -8.28 7.12
CA ARG A 25 -5.44 -8.96 7.23
C ARG A 25 -5.97 -9.01 8.66
N THR A 26 -5.12 -9.07 9.69
CA THR A 26 -5.58 -9.14 11.09
C THR A 26 -6.29 -7.87 11.56
N SER A 27 -6.13 -6.74 10.84
CA SER A 27 -6.87 -5.51 11.13
C SER A 27 -8.39 -5.66 10.95
N ASN A 28 -8.84 -6.59 10.10
CA ASN A 28 -10.22 -6.71 9.63
C ASN A 28 -10.77 -5.42 8.97
N LEU A 29 -9.89 -4.51 8.53
CA LEU A 29 -10.27 -3.25 7.89
C LEU A 29 -10.12 -3.27 6.37
N LEU A 30 -9.44 -4.27 5.81
CA LEU A 30 -9.07 -4.35 4.40
C LEU A 30 -9.88 -5.44 3.69
N THR A 31 -10.18 -5.24 2.41
CA THR A 31 -10.79 -6.28 1.58
C THR A 31 -9.74 -7.30 1.13
N ASP A 32 -10.21 -8.53 0.87
CA ASP A 32 -9.37 -9.55 0.22
C ASP A 32 -8.91 -9.10 -1.18
N SER A 33 -9.73 -8.30 -1.88
CA SER A 33 -9.36 -7.73 -3.19
C SER A 33 -8.12 -6.84 -3.08
N TYR A 34 -8.13 -5.91 -2.13
CA TYR A 34 -6.99 -5.02 -1.89
C TYR A 34 -5.71 -5.79 -1.56
N LEU A 35 -5.80 -6.79 -0.69
CA LEU A 35 -4.64 -7.63 -0.35
C LEU A 35 -4.15 -8.47 -1.54
N ASN A 36 -5.06 -8.89 -2.44
CA ASN A 36 -4.71 -9.62 -3.65
C ASN A 36 -4.00 -8.76 -4.69
N GLU A 37 -4.29 -7.47 -4.76
CA GLU A 37 -3.58 -6.52 -5.63
C GLU A 37 -2.12 -6.40 -5.23
N TRP A 38 -1.82 -6.24 -3.94
CA TRP A 38 -0.43 -6.26 -3.44
C TRP A 38 0.27 -7.59 -3.68
N ARG A 39 -0.44 -8.71 -3.49
CA ARG A 39 0.10 -10.04 -3.80
C ARG A 39 0.47 -10.17 -5.28
N LEU A 40 -0.36 -9.64 -6.18
CA LEU A 40 -0.07 -9.60 -7.61
C LEU A 40 1.12 -8.68 -7.90
N PHE A 41 1.16 -7.49 -7.30
CA PHE A 41 2.26 -6.54 -7.41
C PHE A 41 3.60 -7.18 -7.02
N PHE A 42 3.68 -7.89 -5.89
CA PHE A 42 4.89 -8.58 -5.45
C PHE A 42 5.40 -9.61 -6.47
N ARG A 43 4.48 -10.39 -7.06
CA ARG A 43 4.85 -11.35 -8.12
C ARG A 43 5.35 -10.63 -9.37
N GLN A 44 4.66 -9.58 -9.80
CA GLN A 44 5.04 -8.82 -10.99
C GLN A 44 6.40 -8.15 -10.82
N ARG A 45 6.67 -7.53 -9.65
CA ARG A 45 7.99 -6.97 -9.34
C ARG A 45 9.08 -8.04 -9.35
N ASN A 46 8.80 -9.22 -8.76
CA ASN A 46 9.76 -10.32 -8.77
C ASN A 46 10.11 -10.80 -10.17
N GLU A 47 9.11 -10.97 -11.05
CA GLU A 47 9.37 -11.30 -12.45
C GLU A 47 10.07 -10.15 -13.20
N GLY A 48 9.75 -8.91 -12.85
CA GLY A 48 10.45 -7.71 -13.34
C GLY A 48 11.94 -7.74 -13.05
N PHE A 49 12.34 -8.01 -11.80
CA PHE A 49 13.76 -8.09 -11.43
C PHE A 49 14.49 -9.28 -12.09
N LYS A 50 13.79 -10.38 -12.38
CA LYS A 50 14.39 -11.49 -13.16
C LYS A 50 14.63 -11.12 -14.61
N ALA A 51 13.67 -10.41 -15.22
CA ALA A 51 13.76 -9.99 -16.62
C ALA A 51 14.76 -8.85 -16.82
N ASN A 52 14.80 -7.90 -15.88
CA ASN A 52 15.68 -6.74 -15.89
C ASN A 52 16.33 -6.59 -14.50
N PRO A 53 17.50 -7.22 -14.28
CA PRO A 53 18.19 -7.18 -12.99
C PRO A 53 18.55 -5.76 -12.54
N GLU A 54 18.12 -5.41 -11.34
CA GLU A 54 18.51 -4.20 -10.61
C GLU A 54 19.47 -4.60 -9.48
N VAL A 55 20.55 -3.84 -9.29
CA VAL A 55 21.61 -4.14 -8.31
C VAL A 55 22.02 -2.95 -7.44
N GLU A 56 21.51 -1.76 -7.76
CA GLU A 56 21.85 -0.50 -7.11
C GLU A 56 20.60 0.37 -6.93
N GLY A 57 20.63 1.23 -5.92
CA GLY A 57 19.52 2.14 -5.60
C GLY A 57 18.31 1.45 -4.95
N PRO A 58 17.26 2.20 -4.62
CA PRO A 58 16.02 1.62 -4.11
C PRO A 58 15.41 0.64 -5.13
N PRO A 59 14.97 -0.56 -4.72
CA PRO A 59 14.32 -1.48 -5.65
C PRO A 59 13.04 -0.86 -6.21
N THR A 60 12.88 -0.89 -7.53
CA THR A 60 11.73 -0.24 -8.20
C THR A 60 10.40 -0.69 -7.60
N GLY A 61 9.62 0.28 -7.09
CA GLY A 61 8.30 0.05 -6.49
C GLY A 61 8.33 -0.36 -5.01
N PHE A 62 9.49 -0.31 -4.37
CA PHE A 62 9.67 -0.51 -2.92
C PHE A 62 10.42 0.66 -2.28
N ASP A 63 10.43 1.81 -2.94
CA ASP A 63 11.02 3.06 -2.50
C ASP A 63 10.09 3.86 -1.56
N TYR A 64 8.89 3.34 -1.27
CA TYR A 64 7.90 3.93 -0.36
C TYR A 64 7.18 2.86 0.49
N ASP A 65 6.53 3.26 1.59
CA ASP A 65 5.68 2.36 2.39
C ASP A 65 4.34 2.06 1.69
N LEU A 66 3.96 0.79 1.64
CA LEU A 66 2.84 0.32 0.81
C LEU A 66 1.44 0.65 1.37
N VAL A 67 1.33 1.09 2.63
CA VAL A 67 0.06 1.51 3.22
C VAL A 67 -0.02 3.04 3.26
N LEU A 68 1.07 3.69 3.63
CA LEU A 68 1.15 5.14 3.71
C LEU A 68 1.39 5.81 2.35
N LEU A 69 1.84 5.05 1.35
CA LEU A 69 2.20 5.51 0.00
C LEU A 69 3.09 6.75 0.06
N ASN A 70 4.16 6.67 0.85
CA ASN A 70 5.12 7.75 1.08
C ASN A 70 6.50 7.19 1.51
N GLN A 71 7.57 7.91 1.21
CA GLN A 71 8.94 7.54 1.59
C GLN A 71 9.27 7.95 3.04
N ASP A 72 8.77 9.10 3.49
CA ASP A 72 9.02 9.70 4.80
C ASP A 72 8.05 9.17 5.86
N VAL A 73 8.16 7.88 6.18
CA VAL A 73 7.24 7.15 7.07
C VAL A 73 7.06 7.83 8.41
N ASP A 74 8.13 8.24 9.07
CA ASP A 74 8.06 8.83 10.41
C ASP A 74 7.31 10.17 10.40
N GLN A 75 7.60 11.03 9.42
CA GLN A 75 6.92 12.31 9.28
C GLN A 75 5.44 12.12 8.93
N GLN A 76 5.14 11.14 8.06
CA GLN A 76 3.77 10.79 7.71
C GLN A 76 3.00 10.27 8.93
N LEU A 77 3.61 9.39 9.75
CA LEU A 77 3.02 8.91 11.00
C LEU A 77 2.79 10.04 12.00
N ASP A 78 3.70 11.02 12.08
CA ASP A 78 3.50 12.20 12.91
C ASP A 78 2.31 13.04 12.44
N SER A 79 2.11 13.17 11.13
CA SER A 79 0.99 13.93 10.56
C SER A 79 -0.39 13.31 10.88
N LEU A 80 -0.46 12.00 11.19
CA LEU A 80 -1.69 11.35 11.65
C LEU A 80 -2.27 11.99 12.91
N LYS A 81 -1.43 12.57 13.78
CA LYS A 81 -1.87 13.26 15.01
C LYS A 81 -2.73 14.48 14.73
N SER A 82 -2.60 15.05 13.53
CA SER A 82 -3.31 16.23 13.07
C SER A 82 -4.20 15.96 11.86
N LEU A 83 -4.42 14.68 11.51
CA LEU A 83 -5.21 14.29 10.33
C LEU A 83 -6.59 14.95 10.37
N LYS A 84 -6.98 15.50 9.22
CA LYS A 84 -8.32 16.06 9.00
C LYS A 84 -8.99 15.32 7.84
N ILE A 85 -10.20 14.85 8.09
CA ILE A 85 -11.09 14.38 7.03
C ILE A 85 -11.61 15.61 6.28
N GLU A 86 -11.37 15.66 4.99
CA GLU A 86 -11.76 16.79 4.13
C GLU A 86 -13.12 16.54 3.50
N LYS A 87 -13.35 15.31 3.02
CA LYS A 87 -14.56 14.97 2.29
C LYS A 87 -14.93 13.51 2.50
N VAL A 88 -16.23 13.28 2.73
CA VAL A 88 -16.81 11.94 2.75
C VAL A 88 -17.94 11.91 1.74
N THR A 89 -17.86 10.96 0.80
CA THR A 89 -18.93 10.72 -0.19
C THR A 89 -19.41 9.29 -0.04
N VAL A 90 -20.72 9.09 0.13
CA VAL A 90 -21.33 7.76 0.27
C VAL A 90 -22.34 7.56 -0.87
N ALA A 91 -22.21 6.45 -1.59
CA ALA A 91 -23.09 6.07 -2.69
C ALA A 91 -23.43 4.57 -2.58
N GLY A 92 -24.53 4.26 -1.88
CA GLY A 92 -24.97 2.90 -1.62
C GLY A 92 -23.92 2.07 -0.87
N PRO A 93 -23.41 0.96 -1.43
CA PRO A 93 -22.40 0.12 -0.79
C PRO A 93 -20.96 0.63 -0.99
N ARG A 94 -20.77 1.83 -1.53
CA ARG A 94 -19.44 2.42 -1.76
C ARG A 94 -19.31 3.75 -1.03
N ALA A 95 -18.10 4.04 -0.57
CA ALA A 95 -17.77 5.35 -0.02
C ALA A 95 -16.36 5.77 -0.42
N ARG A 96 -16.11 7.08 -0.40
CA ARG A 96 -14.81 7.70 -0.58
C ARG A 96 -14.56 8.63 0.60
N VAL A 97 -13.39 8.52 1.21
CA VAL A 97 -12.96 9.36 2.32
C VAL A 97 -11.65 10.02 1.92
N GLN A 98 -11.70 11.33 1.68
CA GLN A 98 -10.52 12.13 1.40
C GLN A 98 -10.03 12.81 2.67
N PHE A 99 -8.71 12.82 2.87
CA PHE A 99 -8.07 13.39 4.05
C PHE A 99 -6.65 13.85 3.70
N SER A 100 -6.12 14.76 4.52
CA SER A 100 -4.76 15.27 4.35
C SER A 100 -3.80 14.70 5.40
N LEU A 101 -2.63 14.30 4.91
CA LEU A 101 -1.40 14.00 5.65
C LEU A 101 -0.29 14.93 5.11
N LEU A 102 0.89 14.40 4.73
CA LEU A 102 1.87 15.17 3.93
C LEU A 102 1.45 15.35 2.46
N GLY A 103 0.38 14.66 2.06
CA GLY A 103 -0.32 14.80 0.78
C GLY A 103 -1.82 14.60 0.96
N ILE A 104 -2.56 14.60 -0.15
CA ILE A 104 -4.00 14.36 -0.20
C ILE A 104 -4.22 12.87 -0.50
N TYR A 105 -4.93 12.20 0.40
CA TYR A 105 -5.20 10.78 0.30
C TYR A 105 -6.69 10.52 0.10
N GLU A 106 -7.00 9.40 -0.56
CA GLU A 106 -8.36 8.87 -0.65
C GLU A 106 -8.39 7.40 -0.24
N PHE A 107 -9.25 7.06 0.71
CA PHE A 107 -9.69 5.68 0.91
C PHE A 107 -10.97 5.44 0.13
N ARG A 108 -10.95 4.43 -0.74
CA ARG A 108 -12.17 3.92 -1.38
C ARG A 108 -12.64 2.69 -0.62
N LEU A 109 -13.87 2.78 -0.11
CA LEU A 109 -14.45 1.82 0.80
C LEU A 109 -15.59 1.05 0.12
N VAL A 110 -15.77 -0.20 0.52
CA VAL A 110 -16.95 -1.01 0.19
C VAL A 110 -17.63 -1.52 1.45
N ARG A 111 -18.96 -1.57 1.44
CA ARG A 111 -19.75 -2.10 2.56
C ARG A 111 -20.00 -3.59 2.39
N ARG A 112 -19.59 -4.39 3.38
CA ARG A 112 -19.79 -5.85 3.46
C ARG A 112 -20.27 -6.22 4.85
N ASN A 113 -21.37 -6.97 4.96
CA ASN A 113 -21.95 -7.39 6.24
C ASN A 113 -22.05 -6.24 7.26
N ASN A 114 -22.54 -5.08 6.79
CA ASN A 114 -22.69 -3.86 7.56
C ASN A 114 -21.40 -3.13 8.00
N HIS A 115 -20.21 -3.61 7.61
CA HIS A 115 -18.92 -2.95 7.88
C HIS A 115 -18.35 -2.29 6.62
N TRP A 116 -17.71 -1.14 6.79
CA TRP A 116 -16.91 -0.50 5.74
C TRP A 116 -15.50 -1.06 5.74
N LEU A 117 -15.05 -1.53 4.59
CA LEU A 117 -13.71 -2.08 4.39
C LEU A 117 -12.98 -1.25 3.34
N ILE A 118 -11.70 -0.97 3.58
CA ILE A 118 -10.78 -0.35 2.64
C ILE A 118 -10.56 -1.32 1.48
N ASN A 119 -10.96 -0.87 0.30
CA ASN A 119 -10.78 -1.58 -0.95
C ASN A 119 -9.64 -1.01 -1.78
N GLU A 120 -9.27 0.25 -1.55
CA GLU A 120 -8.18 0.93 -2.25
C GLU A 120 -7.68 2.08 -1.36
N ILE A 121 -6.37 2.33 -1.40
CA ILE A 121 -5.71 3.49 -0.79
C ILE A 121 -4.99 4.22 -1.91
N LEU A 122 -5.20 5.53 -1.99
CA LEU A 122 -4.61 6.37 -3.03
C LEU A 122 -3.91 7.58 -2.41
N ASN A 123 -2.74 7.91 -2.94
CA ASN A 123 -2.09 9.20 -2.79
C ASN A 123 -2.40 10.03 -4.05
N LEU A 124 -3.30 11.01 -3.94
CA LEU A 124 -3.79 11.80 -5.06
C LEU A 124 -2.76 12.83 -5.57
N ASN A 125 -1.60 12.96 -4.90
CA ASN A 125 -0.50 13.76 -5.41
C ASN A 125 0.39 13.01 -6.41
N GLU A 126 0.30 11.68 -6.47
CA GLU A 126 1.16 10.81 -7.29
C GLU A 126 0.40 10.11 -8.44
N GLU A 127 -0.89 10.41 -8.63
CA GLU A 127 -1.69 10.06 -9.82
C GLU A 127 -1.58 11.14 -10.91
#